data_AF-A0ABD5QSR3-F1
#
_entry.id   AF-A0ABD5QSR3-F1
#
_cell.length_a   1.000
_cell.length_b   1.000
_cell.length_c   1.000
_cell.angle_alpha   90.00
_cell.angle_beta   90.00
_cell.angle_gamma   90.00
#
_symmetry.space_group_name_H-M   'P 1'
#
loop_
_entity.id
_entity.type
_entity.pdbx_description
1 polymer ?
#
loop_
_entity_poly.entity_id
_entity_poly.type
_entity_poly.pdbx_seq_one_letter_code
_entity_poly.pdbx_strand_id
1 'polypeptide(L)'
;MSDSNQVCGYTEDEANLPDGIPPVACEEPTWEDRDRCLWHAETPQKPVDMLADRWEDSANRLDGIFLKGLRLGDRIDFSNKTLYAGEFAGADLTEANFQGAQLDSACFREATLRSASFDGDQTSLRKAQFEDSECVDTRFQHATLHNANFKSANLSSAKFQHADAADAAFVDSKLHDAKLIRANFRSAELDTAELHQSDCGKAKFEGASLKAADLRGGSFTDADLFDVDLRDAEVDHETDFGSQICREFSADRDAEWEWIESWTNLPPGEICTERGPSADSDSQYSDTYRSKREHYQEQLGYRHRMVGALSRLLNRNPRQSSRRPELSKLKEAEGIYRDIKQLYRENPVPEQRRNFNIREKEVKRKISYINGDFSWLRWSALRWSMKYGESAKQVIWASLGVILLCSLLYPIWGLKFSSQETVRYSLAGGVSVKSMLSFLFYSLRRLISPTNGAVTPVGPSEWIALGETALGALLTAMLVFVLGRRATS
;
A
#
# COMPACT_ATOMS: atom_id res chain seq x y z
N MET A 1 -2.99 10.58 71.28
CA MET A 1 -2.32 11.88 71.01
C MET A 1 -0.96 11.53 70.44
N SER A 2 -0.72 11.44 69.14
CA SER A 2 -1.28 12.14 67.97
C SER A 2 -1.59 11.17 66.82
N ASP A 3 -2.87 10.92 66.52
CA ASP A 3 -3.25 10.39 65.20
C ASP A 3 -3.17 11.55 64.22
N SER A 4 -1.96 11.84 63.74
CA SER A 4 -1.84 12.49 62.44
C SER A 4 -2.34 11.46 61.43
N ASN A 5 -3.54 11.64 60.89
CA ASN A 5 -3.99 10.92 59.70
C ASN A 5 -2.89 11.10 58.64
N GLN A 6 -2.03 10.10 58.50
CA GLN A 6 -1.00 10.13 57.48
C GLN A 6 -1.72 10.01 56.13
N VAL A 7 -1.45 10.98 55.27
CA VAL A 7 -1.93 11.01 53.89
C VAL A 7 -0.90 10.34 52.99
N CYS A 8 -1.36 9.70 51.92
CA CYS A 8 -0.53 8.94 51.00
C CYS A 8 0.65 9.75 50.44
N GLY A 9 0.38 10.98 49.98
CA GLY A 9 1.38 11.87 49.41
C GLY A 9 2.03 11.39 48.11
N TYR A 10 1.52 10.31 47.50
CA TYR A 10 2.00 9.83 46.20
C TYR A 10 1.77 10.88 45.12
N THR A 11 2.78 11.10 44.28
CA THR A 11 2.72 11.96 43.09
C THR A 11 3.34 11.21 41.93
N GLU A 12 2.62 11.14 40.81
CA GLU A 12 3.09 10.55 39.56
C GLU A 12 4.18 11.43 38.89
N ASP A 13 5.05 10.80 38.09
CA ASP A 13 6.05 11.52 37.30
C ASP A 13 5.37 12.36 36.20
N GLU A 14 5.80 13.63 36.07
CA GLU A 14 5.30 14.55 35.03
C GLU A 14 5.51 13.97 33.63
N ALA A 15 6.53 13.12 33.42
CA ALA A 15 6.77 12.47 32.13
C ALA A 15 5.68 11.46 31.72
N ASN A 16 4.92 10.93 32.68
CA ASN A 16 3.85 9.94 32.43
C ASN A 16 2.47 10.61 32.24
N LEU A 17 2.37 11.91 32.53
CA LEU A 17 1.13 12.67 32.43
C LEU A 17 0.95 13.30 31.04
N PRO A 18 -0.29 13.63 30.63
CA PRO A 18 -0.53 14.39 29.42
C PRO A 18 0.10 15.79 29.49
N ASP A 19 0.52 16.31 28.34
CA ASP A 19 1.16 17.63 28.23
C ASP A 19 0.29 18.72 28.87
N GLY A 20 0.89 19.47 29.82
CA GLY A 20 0.23 20.57 30.51
C GLY A 20 -0.66 20.17 31.70
N ILE A 21 -0.70 18.89 32.05
CA ILE A 21 -1.38 18.42 33.27
C ILE A 21 -0.36 18.31 34.41
N PRO A 22 -0.50 19.08 35.51
CA PRO A 22 0.44 19.00 36.62
C PRO A 22 0.22 17.71 37.44
N PRO A 23 1.28 17.19 38.09
CA PRO A 23 1.15 16.11 39.06
C PRO A 23 0.36 16.58 40.29
N VAL A 24 -0.49 15.70 40.82
CA VAL A 24 -1.32 15.97 42.00
C VAL A 24 -0.98 14.96 43.09
N ALA A 25 -0.71 15.46 44.30
CA ALA A 25 -0.43 14.59 45.44
C ALA A 25 -1.71 13.89 45.92
N CYS A 26 -1.62 12.59 46.16
CA CYS A 26 -2.74 11.81 46.67
C CYS A 26 -3.03 12.16 48.15
N GLU A 27 -4.28 12.56 48.42
CA GLU A 27 -4.76 12.95 49.75
C GLU A 27 -5.46 11.80 50.50
N GLU A 28 -5.53 10.61 49.91
CA GLU A 28 -6.13 9.42 50.51
C GLU A 28 -5.39 8.99 51.79
N PRO A 29 -6.09 8.47 52.81
CA PRO A 29 -5.46 7.99 54.03
C PRO A 29 -4.57 6.77 53.77
N THR A 30 -3.45 6.69 54.48
CA THR A 30 -2.57 5.52 54.46
C THR A 30 -3.29 4.24 54.89
N TRP A 31 -2.86 3.09 54.36
CA TRP A 31 -3.50 1.79 54.59
C TRP A 31 -2.57 0.82 55.34
N GLU A 32 -3.09 0.19 56.42
CA GLU A 32 -2.41 -0.89 57.19
C GLU A 32 -0.95 -0.59 57.52
N ASP A 33 -0.71 0.54 58.20
CA ASP A 33 0.63 1.01 58.63
C ASP A 33 1.67 1.19 57.51
N ARG A 34 1.22 1.27 56.25
CA ARG A 34 2.07 1.55 55.09
C ARG A 34 2.20 3.06 54.86
N ASP A 35 3.28 3.47 54.19
CA ASP A 35 3.49 4.86 53.74
C ASP A 35 2.61 5.27 52.53
N ARG A 36 1.68 4.41 52.09
CA ARG A 36 0.82 4.61 50.92
C ARG A 36 -0.61 4.22 51.23
N CYS A 37 -1.56 4.86 50.54
CA CYS A 37 -2.98 4.47 50.62
C CYS A 37 -3.22 3.11 49.95
N LEU A 38 -4.45 2.62 50.09
CA LEU A 38 -4.90 1.36 49.49
C LEU A 38 -4.65 1.30 47.97
N TRP A 39 -4.79 2.43 47.28
CA TRP A 39 -4.65 2.54 45.81
C TRP A 39 -3.19 2.51 45.36
N HIS A 40 -2.28 3.21 46.06
CA HIS A 40 -0.86 3.33 45.70
C HIS A 40 0.08 2.32 46.37
N ALA A 41 -0.42 1.50 47.31
CA ALA A 41 0.41 0.46 47.91
C ALA A 41 0.84 -0.58 46.86
N GLU A 42 2.13 -0.76 46.64
CA GLU A 42 2.68 -1.74 45.67
C GLU A 42 2.66 -3.18 46.22
N THR A 43 1.46 -3.70 46.47
CA THR A 43 1.26 -5.10 46.92
C THR A 43 0.22 -5.79 46.06
N PRO A 44 0.48 -7.02 45.60
CA PRO A 44 -0.48 -7.78 44.79
C PRO A 44 -1.61 -8.42 45.63
N GLN A 45 -1.56 -8.34 46.96
CA GLN A 45 -2.50 -9.02 47.86
C GLN A 45 -3.53 -8.04 48.46
N LYS A 46 -4.05 -7.11 47.66
CA LYS A 46 -5.07 -6.17 48.14
C LYS A 46 -6.43 -6.86 48.28
N PRO A 47 -7.16 -6.67 49.40
CA PRO A 47 -8.49 -7.23 49.56
C PRO A 47 -9.47 -6.53 48.61
N VAL A 48 -9.97 -7.26 47.60
CA VAL A 48 -10.86 -6.71 46.56
C VAL A 48 -12.18 -6.20 47.13
N ASP A 49 -12.70 -6.83 48.19
CA ASP A 49 -13.91 -6.35 48.87
C ASP A 49 -13.72 -4.95 49.45
N MET A 50 -12.58 -4.71 50.11
CA MET A 50 -12.26 -3.40 50.64
C MET A 50 -12.01 -2.36 49.55
N LEU A 51 -11.43 -2.76 48.40
CA LEU A 51 -11.28 -1.88 47.25
C LEU A 51 -12.67 -1.46 46.72
N ALA A 52 -13.58 -2.41 46.53
CA ALA A 52 -14.92 -2.12 46.05
C ALA A 52 -15.70 -1.21 47.02
N ASP A 53 -15.66 -1.51 48.33
CA ASP A 53 -16.38 -0.75 49.36
C ASP A 53 -15.89 0.71 49.47
N ARG A 54 -14.61 0.97 49.20
CA ARG A 54 -14.01 2.31 49.31
C ARG A 54 -13.97 3.08 47.99
N TRP A 55 -14.39 2.47 46.88
CA TRP A 55 -14.23 3.08 45.56
C TRP A 55 -15.11 4.31 45.35
N GLU A 56 -16.36 4.25 45.83
CA GLU A 56 -17.32 5.35 45.65
C GLU A 56 -16.88 6.63 46.38
N ASP A 57 -16.27 6.46 47.55
CA ASP A 57 -15.71 7.55 48.36
C ASP A 57 -14.29 7.96 47.96
N SER A 58 -13.67 7.26 47.01
CA SER A 58 -12.30 7.54 46.60
C SER A 58 -12.18 8.83 45.80
N ALA A 59 -11.00 9.45 45.84
CA ALA A 59 -10.66 10.57 44.97
C ALA A 59 -11.00 10.27 43.50
N ASN A 60 -11.44 11.31 42.78
CA ASN A 60 -11.74 11.22 41.35
C ASN A 60 -10.48 11.07 40.48
N ARG A 61 -9.32 11.51 41.01
CA ARG A 61 -8.02 11.41 40.37
C ARG A 61 -7.07 10.57 41.23
N LEU A 62 -6.66 9.43 40.71
CA LEU A 62 -5.78 8.45 41.34
C LEU A 62 -4.70 8.04 40.32
N ASP A 63 -3.86 8.99 39.93
CA ASP A 63 -2.73 8.74 39.03
C ASP A 63 -1.78 7.71 39.65
N GLY A 64 -1.21 6.81 38.85
CA GLY A 64 -0.28 5.77 39.32
C GLY A 64 -0.93 4.70 40.21
N ILE A 65 -2.25 4.53 40.12
CA ILE A 65 -2.97 3.50 40.89
C ILE A 65 -2.37 2.11 40.63
N PHE A 66 -2.13 1.32 41.67
CA PHE A 66 -1.50 0.00 41.55
C PHE A 66 -2.52 -1.13 41.76
N LEU A 67 -3.02 -1.73 40.69
CA LEU A 67 -3.99 -2.83 40.72
C LEU A 67 -3.48 -4.09 39.99
N LYS A 68 -2.16 -4.19 39.83
CA LYS A 68 -1.46 -5.30 39.17
C LYS A 68 -1.86 -6.67 39.72
N GLY A 69 -2.24 -7.58 38.83
CA GLY A 69 -2.50 -8.99 39.13
C GLY A 69 -3.78 -9.26 39.95
N LEU A 70 -4.60 -8.24 40.21
CA LEU A 70 -5.83 -8.40 40.99
C LEU A 70 -6.97 -8.95 40.14
N ARG A 71 -7.88 -9.69 40.78
CA ARG A 71 -9.12 -10.16 40.16
C ARG A 71 -10.27 -9.25 40.53
N LEU A 72 -10.54 -8.26 39.68
CA LEU A 72 -11.51 -7.21 39.92
C LEU A 72 -12.83 -7.48 39.21
N GLY A 73 -12.79 -8.02 37.98
CA GLY A 73 -13.99 -8.23 37.17
C GLY A 73 -14.77 -6.93 36.98
N ASP A 74 -16.09 -6.99 37.15
CA ASP A 74 -17.03 -5.88 37.07
C ASP A 74 -17.27 -5.16 38.43
N ARG A 75 -16.55 -5.57 39.47
CA ARG A 75 -16.82 -5.15 40.86
C ARG A 75 -16.54 -3.67 41.14
N ILE A 76 -15.72 -3.04 40.30
CA ILE A 76 -15.30 -1.66 40.45
C ILE A 76 -15.63 -0.94 39.14
N ASP A 77 -16.43 0.12 39.23
CA ASP A 77 -16.78 0.97 38.09
C ASP A 77 -15.78 2.10 37.94
N PHE A 78 -14.83 1.96 37.02
CA PHE A 78 -13.81 2.98 36.74
C PHE A 78 -14.29 4.13 35.86
N SER A 79 -15.58 4.19 35.52
CA SER A 79 -16.09 5.22 34.63
C SER A 79 -15.85 6.64 35.16
N ASN A 80 -15.49 7.53 34.24
CA ASN A 80 -15.23 8.95 34.48
C ASN A 80 -14.12 9.26 35.52
N LYS A 81 -13.31 8.28 35.91
CA LYS A 81 -12.16 8.47 36.82
C LYS A 81 -10.91 8.89 36.05
N THR A 82 -10.04 9.65 36.70
CA THR A 82 -8.71 9.99 36.19
C THR A 82 -7.69 9.05 36.82
N LEU A 83 -7.06 8.23 35.99
CA LEU A 83 -6.20 7.11 36.38
C LEU A 83 -4.94 7.08 35.47
N TYR A 84 -4.33 8.25 35.24
CA TYR A 84 -3.12 8.36 34.43
C TYR A 84 -2.04 7.42 34.97
N ALA A 85 -1.31 6.74 34.07
CA ALA A 85 -0.26 5.80 34.44
C ALA A 85 -0.70 4.67 35.41
N GLY A 86 -2.00 4.33 35.43
CA GLY A 86 -2.49 3.24 36.25
C GLY A 86 -1.89 1.88 35.87
N GLU A 87 -1.54 1.08 36.87
CA GLU A 87 -0.89 -0.22 36.74
C GLU A 87 -1.89 -1.36 36.91
N PHE A 88 -2.33 -1.94 35.80
CA PHE A 88 -3.30 -3.03 35.70
C PHE A 88 -2.70 -4.32 35.13
N ALA A 89 -1.37 -4.40 35.02
CA ALA A 89 -0.72 -5.55 34.38
C ALA A 89 -1.13 -6.89 35.02
N GLY A 90 -1.50 -7.87 34.20
CA GLY A 90 -1.97 -9.19 34.66
C GLY A 90 -3.27 -9.19 35.47
N ALA A 91 -3.97 -8.06 35.60
CA ALA A 91 -5.24 -7.99 36.31
C ALA A 91 -6.36 -8.66 35.50
N ASP A 92 -7.34 -9.24 36.20
CA ASP A 92 -8.60 -9.68 35.61
C ASP A 92 -9.63 -8.57 35.78
N LEU A 93 -9.93 -7.93 34.65
CA LEU A 93 -10.83 -6.80 34.45
C LEU A 93 -11.96 -7.19 33.49
N THR A 94 -12.35 -8.49 33.49
CA THR A 94 -13.47 -8.99 32.71
C THR A 94 -14.73 -8.19 33.02
N GLU A 95 -15.39 -7.67 31.98
CA GLU A 95 -16.60 -6.83 32.07
C GLU A 95 -16.43 -5.50 32.84
N ALA A 96 -15.19 -5.08 33.15
CA ALA A 96 -14.92 -3.82 33.82
C ALA A 96 -15.38 -2.61 32.99
N ASN A 97 -15.89 -1.59 33.67
CA ASN A 97 -16.33 -0.34 33.05
C ASN A 97 -15.29 0.77 33.22
N PHE A 98 -14.73 1.25 32.11
CA PHE A 98 -13.79 2.38 32.02
C PHE A 98 -14.35 3.53 31.16
N GLN A 99 -15.67 3.58 30.94
CA GLN A 99 -16.29 4.60 30.10
C GLN A 99 -15.98 6.02 30.62
N GLY A 100 -15.43 6.87 29.76
CA GLY A 100 -15.03 8.25 30.09
C GLY A 100 -13.79 8.38 30.98
N ALA A 101 -13.09 7.27 31.27
CA ALA A 101 -11.90 7.31 32.12
C ALA A 101 -10.70 7.94 31.38
N GLN A 102 -9.84 8.62 32.13
CA GLN A 102 -8.54 9.10 31.63
C GLN A 102 -7.45 8.10 32.04
N LEU A 103 -6.89 7.39 31.07
CA LEU A 103 -5.98 6.26 31.26
C LEU A 103 -4.71 6.42 30.39
N ASP A 104 -4.33 7.66 30.10
CA ASP A 104 -3.11 7.93 29.35
C ASP A 104 -1.90 7.32 30.08
N SER A 105 -1.04 6.66 29.32
CA SER A 105 0.13 5.91 29.79
C SER A 105 -0.19 4.73 30.73
N ALA A 106 -1.45 4.29 30.88
CA ALA A 106 -1.80 3.15 31.73
C ALA A 106 -1.27 1.82 31.17
N CYS A 107 -0.96 0.89 32.08
CA CYS A 107 -0.36 -0.41 31.78
C CYS A 107 -1.36 -1.55 32.00
N PHE A 108 -1.82 -2.16 30.91
CA PHE A 108 -2.72 -3.31 30.82
C PHE A 108 -2.02 -4.57 30.26
N ARG A 109 -0.68 -4.61 30.31
CA ARG A 109 0.08 -5.77 29.81
C ARG A 109 -0.37 -7.07 30.44
N GLU A 110 -0.57 -8.11 29.63
CA GLU A 110 -1.03 -9.43 30.09
C GLU A 110 -2.38 -9.41 30.85
N ALA A 111 -3.13 -8.29 30.84
CA ALA A 111 -4.41 -8.20 31.54
C ALA A 111 -5.52 -8.95 30.80
N THR A 112 -6.53 -9.43 31.53
CA THR A 112 -7.76 -9.99 30.97
C THR A 112 -8.83 -8.91 30.95
N LEU A 113 -9.24 -8.46 29.77
CA LEU A 113 -10.16 -7.35 29.52
C LEU A 113 -11.39 -7.79 28.72
N ARG A 114 -11.74 -9.09 28.79
CA ARG A 114 -12.85 -9.67 28.03
C ARG A 114 -14.14 -8.90 28.31
N SER A 115 -14.83 -8.46 27.27
CA SER A 115 -16.07 -7.68 27.37
C SER A 115 -15.96 -6.36 28.16
N ALA A 116 -14.76 -5.88 28.49
CA ALA A 116 -14.56 -4.60 29.16
C ALA A 116 -14.99 -3.42 28.26
N SER A 117 -15.27 -2.27 28.87
CA SER A 117 -15.82 -1.10 28.18
C SER A 117 -14.95 0.13 28.36
N PHE A 118 -14.30 0.58 27.30
CA PHE A 118 -13.57 1.84 27.19
C PHE A 118 -14.30 2.85 26.29
N ASP A 119 -15.61 2.71 26.14
CA ASP A 119 -16.38 3.55 25.20
C ASP A 119 -16.45 5.01 25.62
N GLY A 120 -16.63 5.89 24.62
CA GLY A 120 -16.98 7.29 24.81
C GLY A 120 -15.88 8.25 24.36
N ASP A 121 -16.29 9.39 23.81
CA ASP A 121 -15.38 10.43 23.31
C ASP A 121 -14.48 11.05 24.40
N GLN A 122 -14.84 10.87 25.68
CA GLN A 122 -14.03 11.30 26.82
C GLN A 122 -12.99 10.26 27.22
N THR A 123 -13.11 8.99 26.80
CA THR A 123 -12.13 7.97 27.19
C THR A 123 -10.82 8.20 26.47
N SER A 124 -9.75 8.39 27.23
CA SER A 124 -8.40 8.60 26.71
C SER A 124 -7.47 7.50 27.17
N LEU A 125 -6.78 6.88 26.23
CA LEU A 125 -5.86 5.76 26.37
C LEU A 125 -4.57 6.06 25.58
N ARG A 126 -4.17 7.34 25.52
CA ARG A 126 -2.98 7.74 24.75
C ARG A 126 -1.76 7.05 25.34
N LYS A 127 -0.94 6.43 24.50
CA LYS A 127 0.27 5.69 24.93
C LYS A 127 0.00 4.53 25.91
N ALA A 128 -1.26 4.08 26.06
CA ALA A 128 -1.58 2.95 26.92
C ALA A 128 -0.97 1.64 26.37
N GLN A 129 -0.64 0.73 27.27
CA GLN A 129 0.12 -0.49 27.02
C GLN A 129 -0.77 -1.72 27.19
N PHE A 130 -1.12 -2.39 26.10
CA PHE A 130 -1.98 -3.58 26.04
C PHE A 130 -1.23 -4.82 25.53
N GLU A 131 0.10 -4.83 25.57
CA GLU A 131 0.90 -5.94 25.04
C GLU A 131 0.49 -7.27 25.69
N ASP A 132 0.31 -8.30 24.87
CA ASP A 132 -0.08 -9.65 25.29
C ASP A 132 -1.39 -9.75 26.12
N SER A 133 -2.24 -8.71 26.05
CA SER A 133 -3.53 -8.68 26.75
C SER A 133 -4.65 -9.47 26.05
N GLU A 134 -5.67 -9.89 26.80
CA GLU A 134 -6.87 -10.56 26.29
C GLU A 134 -8.06 -9.59 26.24
N CYS A 135 -8.25 -8.93 25.11
CA CYS A 135 -9.27 -7.91 24.82
C CYS A 135 -10.40 -8.43 23.91
N VAL A 136 -10.81 -9.69 24.08
CA VAL A 136 -11.90 -10.29 23.31
C VAL A 136 -13.22 -9.61 23.65
N ASP A 137 -13.99 -9.23 22.62
CA ASP A 137 -15.27 -8.50 22.75
C ASP A 137 -15.17 -7.14 23.49
N THR A 138 -13.96 -6.62 23.73
CA THR A 138 -13.74 -5.33 24.40
C THR A 138 -14.23 -4.18 23.52
N ARG A 139 -14.80 -3.16 24.14
CA ARG A 139 -15.33 -1.98 23.45
C ARG A 139 -14.41 -0.78 23.63
N PHE A 140 -14.02 -0.17 22.52
CA PHE A 140 -13.20 1.04 22.42
C PHE A 140 -13.89 2.10 21.54
N GLN A 141 -15.21 2.05 21.43
CA GLN A 141 -15.97 2.90 20.53
C GLN A 141 -15.78 4.36 20.95
N HIS A 142 -15.46 5.23 20.01
CA HIS A 142 -15.19 6.65 20.28
C HIS A 142 -13.96 6.95 21.16
N ALA A 143 -13.20 5.95 21.60
CA ALA A 143 -12.06 6.17 22.48
C ALA A 143 -10.86 6.78 21.74
N THR A 144 -10.03 7.54 22.46
CA THR A 144 -8.73 8.02 21.96
C THR A 144 -7.62 7.04 22.32
N LEU A 145 -7.01 6.42 21.33
CA LEU A 145 -5.99 5.35 21.43
C LEU A 145 -4.65 5.75 20.78
N HIS A 146 -4.42 7.05 20.60
CA HIS A 146 -3.24 7.54 19.89
C HIS A 146 -1.93 7.04 20.54
N ASN A 147 -1.03 6.44 19.74
CA ASN A 147 0.19 5.75 20.19
C ASN A 147 -0.03 4.61 21.21
N ALA A 148 -1.23 4.04 21.33
CA ALA A 148 -1.44 2.86 22.18
C ALA A 148 -0.73 1.63 21.59
N ASN A 149 -0.29 0.71 22.44
CA ASN A 149 0.43 -0.49 22.04
C ASN A 149 -0.40 -1.75 22.32
N PHE A 150 -0.95 -2.35 21.27
CA PHE A 150 -1.70 -3.61 21.26
C PHE A 150 -0.89 -4.77 20.66
N LYS A 151 0.44 -4.69 20.68
CA LYS A 151 1.29 -5.76 20.13
C LYS A 151 0.94 -7.12 20.76
N SER A 152 0.72 -8.11 19.90
CA SER A 152 0.38 -9.49 20.30
C SER A 152 -0.90 -9.63 21.14
N ALA A 153 -1.70 -8.58 21.26
CA ALA A 153 -2.97 -8.61 21.98
C ALA A 153 -4.02 -9.43 21.23
N ASN A 154 -4.88 -10.10 22.00
CA ASN A 154 -6.04 -10.78 21.46
C ASN A 154 -7.25 -9.84 21.45
N LEU A 155 -7.58 -9.28 20.28
CA LEU A 155 -8.65 -8.31 20.04
C LEU A 155 -9.80 -8.91 19.20
N SER A 156 -9.97 -10.24 19.22
CA SER A 156 -11.05 -10.91 18.51
C SER A 156 -12.41 -10.30 18.86
N SER A 157 -13.20 -9.99 17.84
CA SER A 157 -14.53 -9.36 17.99
C SER A 157 -14.55 -7.99 18.69
N ALA A 158 -13.39 -7.35 18.90
CA ALA A 158 -13.31 -6.04 19.55
C ALA A 158 -14.00 -4.95 18.71
N LYS A 159 -14.49 -3.92 19.39
CA LYS A 159 -15.31 -2.85 18.79
C LYS A 159 -14.59 -1.51 18.86
N PHE A 160 -14.08 -1.05 17.72
CA PHE A 160 -13.33 0.20 17.56
C PHE A 160 -14.10 1.26 16.78
N GLN A 161 -15.41 1.14 16.62
CA GLN A 161 -16.14 2.08 15.77
C GLN A 161 -15.92 3.53 16.23
N HIS A 162 -15.55 4.40 15.30
CA HIS A 162 -15.23 5.81 15.56
C HIS A 162 -14.04 6.07 16.51
N ALA A 163 -13.25 5.06 16.88
CA ALA A 163 -12.07 5.23 17.71
C ALA A 163 -10.94 5.98 16.97
N ASP A 164 -10.11 6.70 17.72
CA ASP A 164 -8.90 7.34 17.19
C ASP A 164 -7.63 6.58 17.61
N ALA A 165 -7.22 5.61 16.79
CA ALA A 165 -6.03 4.77 16.98
C ALA A 165 -4.88 5.18 16.04
N ALA A 166 -4.75 6.47 15.73
CA ALA A 166 -3.62 6.97 14.95
C ALA A 166 -2.28 6.67 15.63
N ASP A 167 -1.30 6.24 14.84
CA ASP A 167 0.06 5.89 15.29
C ASP A 167 0.10 4.76 16.35
N ALA A 168 -0.98 3.99 16.52
CA ALA A 168 -1.02 2.85 17.41
C ALA A 168 -0.36 1.60 16.79
N ALA A 169 0.15 0.72 17.64
CA ALA A 169 0.80 -0.52 17.23
C ALA A 169 -0.11 -1.73 17.50
N PHE A 170 -0.38 -2.51 16.46
CA PHE A 170 -1.19 -3.74 16.43
C PHE A 170 -0.40 -4.93 15.87
N VAL A 171 0.94 -4.86 15.92
CA VAL A 171 1.82 -5.88 15.36
C VAL A 171 1.55 -7.25 15.99
N ASP A 172 1.44 -8.30 15.18
CA ASP A 172 1.10 -9.67 15.62
C ASP A 172 -0.22 -9.79 16.43
N SER A 173 -1.13 -8.81 16.34
CA SER A 173 -2.39 -8.84 17.09
C SER A 173 -3.48 -9.64 16.37
N LYS A 174 -4.44 -10.14 17.14
CA LYS A 174 -5.61 -10.86 16.62
C LYS A 174 -6.81 -9.93 16.54
N LEU A 175 -7.20 -9.51 15.35
CA LEU A 175 -8.31 -8.58 15.09
C LEU A 175 -9.43 -9.25 14.28
N HIS A 176 -9.49 -10.58 14.25
CA HIS A 176 -10.51 -11.28 13.49
C HIS A 176 -11.90 -11.00 14.05
N ASP A 177 -12.88 -10.87 13.15
CA ASP A 177 -14.26 -10.47 13.47
C ASP A 177 -14.39 -9.06 14.12
N ALA A 178 -13.32 -8.27 14.20
CA ALA A 178 -13.35 -6.95 14.82
C ALA A 178 -14.17 -5.93 14.00
N LYS A 179 -14.77 -4.96 14.69
CA LYS A 179 -15.56 -3.87 14.07
C LYS A 179 -14.79 -2.56 14.13
N LEU A 180 -14.22 -2.16 13.01
CA LEU A 180 -13.28 -1.05 12.83
C LEU A 180 -13.92 0.11 12.05
N ILE A 181 -15.24 0.12 11.92
CA ILE A 181 -16.01 1.06 11.09
C ILE A 181 -15.71 2.52 11.48
N ARG A 182 -15.28 3.34 10.51
CA ARG A 182 -14.93 4.77 10.71
C ARG A 182 -13.86 5.04 11.76
N ALA A 183 -13.10 4.02 12.18
CA ALA A 183 -11.96 4.21 13.06
C ALA A 183 -10.82 4.93 12.31
N ASN A 184 -9.99 5.65 13.04
CA ASN A 184 -8.78 6.26 12.53
C ASN A 184 -7.57 5.40 12.89
N PHE A 185 -6.94 4.80 11.88
CA PHE A 185 -5.71 4.02 11.93
C PHE A 185 -4.59 4.68 11.12
N ARG A 186 -4.64 6.01 10.93
CA ARG A 186 -3.59 6.77 10.24
C ARG A 186 -2.23 6.42 10.85
N SER A 187 -1.27 6.06 9.98
CA SER A 187 0.10 5.73 10.38
C SER A 187 0.23 4.61 11.44
N ALA A 188 -0.82 3.81 11.64
CA ALA A 188 -0.77 2.67 12.55
C ALA A 188 0.07 1.52 11.99
N GLU A 189 0.67 0.74 12.89
CA GLU A 189 1.45 -0.47 12.54
C GLU A 189 0.59 -1.72 12.77
N LEU A 190 0.08 -2.34 11.71
CA LEU A 190 -0.68 -3.59 11.74
C LEU A 190 0.04 -4.71 10.98
N ASP A 191 1.38 -4.68 10.95
CA ASP A 191 2.17 -5.76 10.38
C ASP A 191 1.81 -7.09 11.08
N THR A 192 1.65 -8.16 10.29
CA THR A 192 1.28 -9.52 10.73
C THR A 192 -0.02 -9.65 11.53
N ALA A 193 -0.87 -8.61 11.56
CA ALA A 193 -2.15 -8.65 12.25
C ALA A 193 -3.17 -9.57 11.55
N GLU A 194 -3.97 -10.29 12.33
CA GLU A 194 -5.05 -11.14 11.82
C GLU A 194 -6.36 -10.34 11.73
N LEU A 195 -6.66 -9.76 10.57
CA LEU A 195 -7.88 -8.97 10.29
C LEU A 195 -8.95 -9.75 9.52
N HIS A 196 -8.86 -11.08 9.47
CA HIS A 196 -9.82 -11.87 8.70
C HIS A 196 -11.25 -11.70 9.25
N GLN A 197 -12.23 -11.60 8.35
CA GLN A 197 -13.65 -11.39 8.68
C GLN A 197 -13.96 -10.08 9.43
N SER A 198 -13.02 -9.14 9.50
CA SER A 198 -13.23 -7.83 10.14
C SER A 198 -14.05 -6.86 9.29
N ASP A 199 -14.71 -5.89 9.92
CA ASP A 199 -15.42 -4.78 9.24
C ASP A 199 -14.68 -3.46 9.42
N CYS A 200 -13.88 -3.11 8.42
CA CYS A 200 -13.10 -1.90 8.27
C CYS A 200 -13.81 -0.80 7.46
N GLY A 201 -15.14 -0.85 7.33
CA GLY A 201 -15.89 0.09 6.50
C GLY A 201 -15.63 1.56 6.86
N LYS A 202 -15.23 2.38 5.89
CA LYS A 202 -14.92 3.82 6.07
C LYS A 202 -13.81 4.12 7.09
N ALA A 203 -13.02 3.13 7.49
CA ALA A 203 -11.86 3.34 8.34
C ALA A 203 -10.78 4.14 7.58
N LYS A 204 -9.94 4.87 8.32
CA LYS A 204 -8.83 5.64 7.75
C LYS A 204 -7.52 4.93 8.03
N PHE A 205 -6.85 4.44 7.01
CA PHE A 205 -5.54 3.79 7.12
C PHE A 205 -4.42 4.62 6.47
N GLU A 206 -4.61 5.93 6.24
CA GLU A 206 -3.62 6.77 5.57
C GLU A 206 -2.20 6.56 6.14
N GLY A 207 -1.26 6.05 5.32
CA GLY A 207 0.13 5.80 5.72
C GLY A 207 0.35 4.63 6.70
N ALA A 208 -0.66 3.79 6.94
CA ALA A 208 -0.56 2.63 7.82
C ALA A 208 0.24 1.48 7.17
N SER A 209 0.81 0.61 8.01
CA SER A 209 1.52 -0.60 7.56
C SER A 209 0.67 -1.83 7.85
N LEU A 210 0.41 -2.66 6.84
CA LEU A 210 -0.33 -3.93 6.92
C LEU A 210 0.49 -5.07 6.28
N LYS A 211 1.80 -5.09 6.49
CA LYS A 211 2.66 -6.10 5.84
C LYS A 211 2.37 -7.48 6.40
N ALA A 212 2.21 -8.47 5.54
CA ALA A 212 1.90 -9.84 5.93
C ALA A 212 0.66 -9.98 6.84
N ALA A 213 -0.24 -8.99 6.84
CA ALA A 213 -1.50 -9.06 7.57
C ALA A 213 -2.48 -10.00 6.86
N ASP A 214 -3.31 -10.70 7.62
CA ASP A 214 -4.37 -11.55 7.08
C ASP A 214 -5.67 -10.77 6.97
N LEU A 215 -6.11 -10.45 5.75
CA LEU A 215 -7.31 -9.64 5.49
C LEU A 215 -8.50 -10.46 4.96
N ARG A 216 -8.38 -11.80 4.93
CA ARG A 216 -9.34 -12.69 4.26
C ARG A 216 -10.77 -12.52 4.77
N GLY A 217 -11.75 -12.43 3.88
CA GLY A 217 -13.15 -12.19 4.24
C GLY A 217 -13.45 -10.85 4.92
N GLY A 218 -12.47 -9.94 5.05
CA GLY A 218 -12.66 -8.62 5.66
C GLY A 218 -13.33 -7.63 4.71
N SER A 219 -14.11 -6.69 5.25
CA SER A 219 -14.77 -5.61 4.50
C SER A 219 -14.05 -4.27 4.73
N PHE A 220 -13.42 -3.73 3.69
CA PHE A 220 -12.76 -2.43 3.62
C PHE A 220 -13.56 -1.44 2.75
N THR A 221 -14.89 -1.60 2.67
CA THR A 221 -15.75 -0.74 1.86
C THR A 221 -15.61 0.73 2.24
N ASP A 222 -15.30 1.59 1.27
CA ASP A 222 -15.07 3.03 1.44
C ASP A 222 -13.94 3.40 2.44
N ALA A 223 -13.07 2.44 2.82
CA ALA A 223 -11.91 2.73 3.64
C ALA A 223 -10.89 3.57 2.87
N ASP A 224 -10.24 4.51 3.57
CA ASP A 224 -9.14 5.30 3.02
C ASP A 224 -7.83 4.53 3.16
N LEU A 225 -7.36 3.93 2.07
CA LEU A 225 -6.10 3.18 2.02
C LEU A 225 -4.96 3.95 1.33
N PHE A 226 -5.01 5.29 1.35
CA PHE A 226 -3.94 6.10 0.76
C PHE A 226 -2.58 5.82 1.43
N ASP A 227 -1.56 5.50 0.62
CA ASP A 227 -0.18 5.22 1.09
C ASP A 227 -0.06 4.05 2.09
N VAL A 228 -1.00 3.11 2.04
CA VAL A 228 -0.94 1.90 2.87
C VAL A 228 0.06 0.89 2.31
N ASP A 229 0.88 0.31 3.19
CA ASP A 229 1.79 -0.79 2.83
C ASP A 229 1.12 -2.17 2.99
N LEU A 230 0.69 -2.76 1.88
CA LEU A 230 0.03 -4.08 1.82
C LEU A 230 0.97 -5.22 1.38
N ARG A 231 2.30 -5.05 1.45
CA ARG A 231 3.23 -6.09 1.00
C ARG A 231 3.01 -7.40 1.75
N ASP A 232 2.92 -8.49 0.99
CA ASP A 232 2.72 -9.85 1.52
C ASP A 232 1.41 -10.08 2.28
N ALA A 233 0.46 -9.12 2.28
CA ALA A 233 -0.84 -9.28 2.91
C ALA A 233 -1.65 -10.41 2.26
N GLU A 234 -2.31 -11.23 3.07
CA GLU A 234 -3.18 -12.31 2.60
C GLU A 234 -4.58 -11.77 2.32
N VAL A 235 -5.10 -12.01 1.11
CA VAL A 235 -6.45 -11.61 0.68
C VAL A 235 -7.10 -12.78 -0.04
N ASP A 236 -8.43 -12.83 -0.04
CA ASP A 236 -9.21 -13.84 -0.76
C ASP A 236 -10.38 -13.23 -1.55
N HIS A 237 -11.21 -14.09 -2.13
CA HIS A 237 -12.37 -13.68 -2.92
C HIS A 237 -13.51 -13.07 -2.09
N GLU A 238 -13.51 -13.23 -0.78
CA GLU A 238 -14.49 -12.67 0.15
C GLU A 238 -14.03 -11.31 0.71
N THR A 239 -12.77 -10.94 0.51
CA THR A 239 -12.21 -9.66 0.93
C THR A 239 -12.78 -8.52 0.08
N ASP A 240 -13.59 -7.65 0.67
CA ASP A 240 -14.28 -6.56 -0.03
C ASP A 240 -13.58 -5.22 0.18
N PHE A 241 -12.79 -4.77 -0.79
CA PHE A 241 -12.18 -3.45 -0.73
C PHE A 241 -13.04 -2.30 -1.29
N GLY A 242 -14.32 -2.54 -1.53
CA GLY A 242 -15.22 -1.59 -2.15
C GLY A 242 -14.75 -1.14 -3.55
N SER A 243 -15.34 -0.03 -4.02
CA SER A 243 -15.13 0.46 -5.38
C SER A 243 -13.78 1.14 -5.64
N GLN A 244 -13.04 1.49 -4.59
CA GLN A 244 -11.82 2.31 -4.67
C GLN A 244 -10.56 1.47 -4.95
N ILE A 245 -10.36 0.37 -4.20
CA ILE A 245 -9.15 -0.47 -4.31
C ILE A 245 -9.27 -1.55 -5.38
N CYS A 246 -10.49 -2.04 -5.66
CA CYS A 246 -10.71 -2.89 -6.83
C CYS A 246 -10.23 -2.23 -8.13
N ARG A 247 -10.13 -0.89 -8.20
CA ARG A 247 -9.60 -0.15 -9.38
C ARG A 247 -8.07 -0.03 -9.39
N GLU A 248 -7.40 -0.08 -8.24
CA GLU A 248 -5.93 0.01 -8.13
C GLU A 248 -5.29 -1.38 -8.15
N PHE A 249 -5.85 -2.35 -7.40
CA PHE A 249 -5.41 -3.75 -7.40
C PHE A 249 -5.71 -4.46 -8.73
N SER A 250 -6.87 -4.22 -9.39
CA SER A 250 -7.09 -4.76 -10.75
C SER A 250 -6.17 -4.12 -11.79
N ALA A 251 -5.83 -2.83 -11.63
CA ALA A 251 -4.93 -2.14 -12.54
C ALA A 251 -3.47 -2.62 -12.43
N ASP A 252 -3.04 -3.04 -11.24
CA ASP A 252 -1.70 -3.61 -11.02
C ASP A 252 -1.64 -5.08 -11.43
N ARG A 253 -2.66 -5.87 -11.08
CA ARG A 253 -2.73 -7.32 -11.39
C ARG A 253 -2.95 -7.60 -12.88
N ASP A 254 -3.74 -6.79 -13.59
CA ASP A 254 -3.92 -6.92 -15.06
C ASP A 254 -2.66 -6.46 -15.82
N ALA A 255 -1.82 -5.61 -15.23
CA ALA A 255 -0.54 -5.20 -15.82
C ALA A 255 0.51 -6.32 -15.81
N GLU A 256 0.43 -7.26 -14.85
CA GLU A 256 1.27 -8.46 -14.83
C GLU A 256 0.70 -9.61 -15.66
N TRP A 257 -0.62 -9.81 -15.69
CA TRP A 257 -1.23 -10.93 -16.43
C TRP A 257 -1.15 -10.76 -17.96
N GLU A 258 -1.35 -9.55 -18.51
CA GLU A 258 -1.11 -9.31 -19.95
C GLU A 258 0.38 -9.48 -20.32
N TRP A 259 1.31 -9.19 -19.38
CA TRP A 259 2.75 -9.37 -19.58
C TRP A 259 3.13 -10.86 -19.59
N ILE A 260 2.60 -11.66 -18.65
CA ILE A 260 2.80 -13.10 -18.56
C ILE A 260 2.16 -13.81 -19.76
N GLU A 261 0.90 -13.53 -20.12
CA GLU A 261 0.23 -14.12 -21.31
C GLU A 261 0.99 -13.85 -22.61
N SER A 262 1.43 -12.60 -22.79
CA SER A 262 2.13 -12.19 -24.03
C SER A 262 3.48 -12.89 -24.20
N TRP A 263 4.05 -13.39 -23.10
CA TRP A 263 5.27 -14.18 -23.10
C TRP A 263 4.92 -15.68 -23.11
N THR A 264 4.13 -16.25 -22.21
CA THR A 264 4.07 -17.71 -21.96
C THR A 264 3.15 -18.52 -22.87
N ASN A 265 2.23 -17.90 -23.62
CA ASN A 265 1.36 -18.58 -24.58
C ASN A 265 0.51 -19.72 -23.97
N LEU A 266 0.09 -19.57 -22.71
CA LEU A 266 -0.91 -20.44 -22.08
C LEU A 266 -2.33 -19.91 -22.42
N PRO A 267 -3.31 -20.78 -22.72
CA PRO A 267 -4.68 -20.35 -22.99
C PRO A 267 -5.38 -19.86 -21.70
N PRO A 268 -6.31 -18.91 -21.80
CA PRO A 268 -7.00 -18.36 -20.65
C PRO A 268 -8.06 -19.33 -20.12
N GLY A 269 -8.03 -19.62 -18.81
CA GLY A 269 -9.23 -20.09 -18.10
C GLY A 269 -9.20 -21.43 -17.35
N GLU A 270 -8.09 -21.89 -16.75
CA GLU A 270 -8.14 -23.07 -15.86
C GLU A 270 -7.53 -22.89 -14.46
N ILE A 271 -7.40 -21.67 -13.96
CA ILE A 271 -7.23 -21.42 -12.52
C ILE A 271 -8.16 -20.26 -12.15
N CYS A 272 -9.26 -20.61 -11.47
CA CYS A 272 -10.29 -19.73 -10.91
C CYS A 272 -11.30 -19.07 -11.87
N THR A 273 -11.94 -19.87 -12.74
CA THR A 273 -13.23 -19.49 -13.34
C THR A 273 -14.32 -20.47 -12.96
N GLU A 274 -14.93 -20.31 -11.79
CA GLU A 274 -16.33 -20.69 -11.62
C GLU A 274 -17.09 -19.48 -11.09
N ARG A 275 -18.07 -19.04 -11.88
CA ARG A 275 -19.15 -18.18 -11.39
C ARG A 275 -19.73 -18.86 -10.16
N GLY A 276 -19.79 -18.15 -9.04
CA GLY A 276 -20.62 -18.58 -7.92
C GLY A 276 -22.04 -18.88 -8.43
N PRO A 277 -22.66 -20.00 -8.02
CA PRO A 277 -24.04 -20.28 -8.36
C PRO A 277 -24.93 -19.17 -7.77
N SER A 278 -25.89 -18.72 -8.57
CA SER A 278 -26.99 -17.88 -8.12
C SER A 278 -27.68 -18.52 -6.91
N ALA A 279 -28.07 -17.69 -5.95
CA ALA A 279 -28.86 -18.03 -4.78
C ALA A 279 -29.88 -19.15 -5.05
N ASP A 280 -29.74 -20.28 -4.36
CA ASP A 280 -30.77 -20.86 -3.49
C ASP A 280 -30.32 -22.24 -2.93
N SER A 281 -30.47 -22.39 -1.61
CA SER A 281 -30.62 -23.64 -0.81
C SER A 281 -29.48 -24.69 -0.68
N ASP A 282 -29.18 -24.98 0.60
CA ASP A 282 -28.87 -26.27 1.26
C ASP A 282 -27.68 -27.19 0.87
N SER A 283 -26.74 -27.28 1.82
CA SER A 283 -26.12 -28.48 2.43
C SER A 283 -25.12 -29.41 1.69
N GLN A 284 -24.08 -29.80 2.44
CA GLN A 284 -23.30 -31.06 2.44
C GLN A 284 -22.14 -31.36 1.42
N TYR A 285 -20.94 -31.46 2.01
CA TYR A 285 -19.88 -32.49 1.81
C TYR A 285 -18.78 -32.35 0.72
N SER A 286 -17.66 -33.01 1.04
CA SER A 286 -16.25 -32.80 0.69
C SER A 286 -15.69 -33.63 -0.48
N ASP A 287 -14.39 -33.41 -0.74
CA ASP A 287 -13.40 -34.31 -1.34
C ASP A 287 -13.51 -34.68 -2.83
N THR A 288 -12.67 -34.05 -3.67
CA THR A 288 -12.13 -34.68 -4.91
C THR A 288 -10.93 -33.95 -5.56
N TYR A 289 -10.40 -32.86 -5.00
CA TYR A 289 -9.39 -32.04 -5.68
C TYR A 289 -7.95 -32.61 -5.73
N ARG A 290 -7.64 -33.68 -5.00
CA ARG A 290 -6.26 -34.14 -4.83
C ARG A 290 -5.72 -35.06 -5.94
N SER A 291 -6.56 -35.75 -6.75
CA SER A 291 -6.06 -36.81 -7.66
C SER A 291 -5.79 -36.42 -9.11
N LYS A 292 -6.23 -35.24 -9.59
CA LYS A 292 -6.03 -34.83 -11.00
C LYS A 292 -4.77 -34.02 -11.28
N ARG A 293 -4.12 -33.50 -10.23
CA ARG A 293 -2.97 -32.58 -10.33
C ARG A 293 -1.66 -33.27 -10.70
N GLU A 294 -1.50 -34.55 -10.38
CA GLU A 294 -0.25 -35.30 -10.65
C GLU A 294 -0.11 -35.77 -12.11
N HIS A 295 -1.21 -35.88 -12.87
CA HIS A 295 -1.18 -36.34 -14.27
C HIS A 295 -0.76 -35.24 -15.27
N TYR A 296 -0.82 -33.97 -14.87
CA TYR A 296 -0.62 -32.82 -15.78
C TYR A 296 0.81 -32.26 -15.81
N GLN A 297 1.67 -32.64 -14.85
CA GLN A 297 3.03 -32.07 -14.74
C GLN A 297 4.07 -32.69 -15.70
N GLU A 298 3.75 -33.78 -16.42
CA GLU A 298 4.74 -34.49 -17.26
C GLU A 298 4.87 -34.01 -18.73
N GLN A 299 4.05 -33.08 -19.24
CA GLN A 299 3.99 -32.82 -20.69
C GLN A 299 4.51 -31.47 -21.24
N LEU A 300 5.00 -30.53 -20.43
CA LEU A 300 5.39 -29.20 -20.94
C LEU A 300 6.89 -29.06 -21.25
N GLY A 301 7.30 -29.59 -22.40
CA GLY A 301 8.59 -29.29 -23.04
C GLY A 301 8.44 -28.68 -24.45
N TYR A 302 9.10 -27.52 -24.66
CA TYR A 302 9.67 -27.00 -25.92
C TYR A 302 8.86 -26.09 -26.92
N ARG A 303 9.39 -24.86 -27.10
CA ARG A 303 9.47 -23.96 -28.32
C ARG A 303 8.23 -23.28 -28.95
N HIS A 304 8.20 -21.92 -28.95
CA HIS A 304 8.24 -20.98 -30.11
C HIS A 304 7.70 -19.56 -29.77
N ARG A 305 8.54 -18.51 -29.73
CA ARG A 305 8.13 -17.10 -29.45
C ARG A 305 8.32 -16.07 -30.58
N MET A 306 9.18 -16.30 -31.59
CA MET A 306 9.57 -15.21 -32.50
C MET A 306 8.64 -14.96 -33.71
N VAL A 307 7.84 -15.94 -34.16
CA VAL A 307 7.08 -15.82 -35.42
C VAL A 307 5.76 -15.05 -35.25
N GLY A 308 5.16 -15.08 -34.06
CA GLY A 308 3.84 -14.44 -33.79
C GLY A 308 3.86 -12.93 -33.55
N ALA A 309 5.03 -12.31 -33.36
CA ALA A 309 5.14 -10.87 -33.10
C ALA A 309 5.10 -10.03 -34.38
N LEU A 310 5.67 -10.53 -35.49
CA LEU A 310 5.76 -9.79 -36.76
C LEU A 310 4.40 -9.71 -37.49
N SER A 311 3.56 -10.74 -37.39
CA SER A 311 2.25 -10.79 -38.08
C SER A 311 1.21 -9.84 -37.48
N ARG A 312 1.32 -9.50 -36.19
CA ARG A 312 0.39 -8.62 -35.47
C ARG A 312 0.58 -7.13 -35.78
N LEU A 313 1.76 -6.75 -36.28
CA LEU A 313 2.12 -5.37 -36.60
C LEU A 313 1.60 -4.92 -37.98
N LEU A 314 1.48 -5.86 -38.92
CA LEU A 314 1.17 -5.56 -40.32
C LEU A 314 -0.33 -5.49 -40.64
N ASN A 315 -1.22 -5.89 -39.72
CA ASN A 315 -2.63 -6.16 -40.05
C ASN A 315 -3.66 -5.57 -39.05
N ARG A 316 -3.58 -4.26 -38.73
CA ARG A 316 -4.59 -3.58 -37.89
C ARG A 316 -5.31 -2.44 -38.62
N ASN A 317 -6.60 -2.67 -38.87
CA ASN A 317 -7.59 -1.61 -39.12
C ASN A 317 -8.51 -1.46 -37.89
N PRO A 318 -8.92 -0.23 -37.51
CA PRO A 318 -9.79 -0.01 -36.36
C PRO A 318 -11.22 -0.53 -36.63
N ARG A 319 -11.76 -1.40 -35.76
CA ARG A 319 -13.17 -1.87 -35.79
C ARG A 319 -13.95 -1.28 -34.62
N GLN A 320 -15.15 -0.76 -34.91
CA GLN A 320 -15.83 0.29 -34.14
C GLN A 320 -17.02 -0.18 -33.27
N SER A 321 -17.49 -1.44 -33.33
CA SER A 321 -18.86 -1.74 -32.90
C SER A 321 -19.10 -2.30 -31.49
N SER A 322 -18.09 -2.72 -30.71
CA SER A 322 -18.34 -3.45 -29.44
C SER A 322 -17.88 -2.78 -28.12
N ARG A 323 -17.35 -1.55 -28.12
CA ARG A 323 -16.62 -0.98 -26.95
C ARG A 323 -17.23 0.27 -26.29
N ARG A 324 -18.56 0.45 -26.32
CA ARG A 324 -19.21 1.58 -25.61
C ARG A 324 -19.06 1.55 -24.07
N PRO A 325 -19.09 0.39 -23.38
CA PRO A 325 -18.87 0.31 -21.92
C PRO A 325 -17.40 0.51 -21.49
N GLU A 326 -16.44 0.19 -22.35
CA GLU A 326 -15.00 0.42 -22.07
C GLU A 326 -14.63 1.91 -22.19
N LEU A 327 -15.27 2.62 -23.13
CA LEU A 327 -15.01 4.04 -23.35
C LEU A 327 -15.48 4.90 -22.17
N SER A 328 -16.61 4.57 -21.53
CA SER A 328 -17.08 5.30 -20.34
C SER A 328 -16.12 5.12 -19.16
N LYS A 329 -15.68 3.88 -18.90
CA LYS A 329 -14.69 3.56 -17.86
C LYS A 329 -13.37 4.29 -18.08
N LEU A 330 -12.90 4.37 -19.32
CA LEU A 330 -11.66 5.10 -19.65
C LEU A 330 -11.80 6.61 -19.50
N LYS A 331 -12.95 7.20 -19.84
CA LYS A 331 -13.21 8.64 -19.65
C LYS A 331 -13.32 9.00 -18.16
N GLU A 332 -13.91 8.13 -17.36
CA GLU A 332 -13.98 8.29 -15.90
C GLU A 332 -12.57 8.24 -15.28
N ALA A 333 -11.75 7.26 -15.68
CA ALA A 333 -10.35 7.18 -15.25
C ALA A 333 -9.52 8.40 -15.67
N GLU A 334 -9.75 8.96 -16.86
CA GLU A 334 -9.10 10.20 -17.31
C GLU A 334 -9.46 11.39 -16.40
N GLY A 335 -10.73 11.51 -16.00
CA GLY A 335 -11.20 12.53 -15.06
C GLY A 335 -10.49 12.43 -13.71
N ILE A 336 -10.44 11.24 -13.14
CA ILE A 336 -9.79 10.97 -11.84
C ILE A 336 -8.30 11.35 -11.88
N TYR A 337 -7.56 10.94 -12.91
CA TYR A 337 -6.13 11.30 -13.01
C TYR A 337 -5.89 12.80 -13.23
N ARG A 338 -6.82 13.49 -13.91
CA ARG A 338 -6.75 14.94 -14.07
C ARG A 338 -6.98 15.67 -12.75
N ASP A 339 -7.93 15.20 -11.95
CA ASP A 339 -8.32 15.84 -10.69
C ASP A 339 -7.25 15.61 -9.62
N ILE A 340 -6.69 14.39 -9.53
CA ILE A 340 -5.49 14.09 -8.73
C ILE A 340 -4.33 15.01 -9.11
N LYS A 341 -4.06 15.17 -10.41
CA LYS A 341 -2.99 16.07 -10.89
C LYS A 341 -3.23 17.54 -10.54
N GLN A 342 -4.47 17.97 -10.42
CA GLN A 342 -4.82 19.33 -9.99
C GLN A 342 -4.57 19.52 -8.49
N LEU A 343 -4.85 18.52 -7.67
CA LEU A 343 -4.55 18.52 -6.23
C LEU A 343 -3.04 18.52 -5.95
N TYR A 344 -2.26 17.74 -6.71
CA TYR A 344 -0.79 17.70 -6.59
C TYR A 344 -0.05 18.92 -7.17
N ARG A 345 -0.75 19.88 -7.78
CA ARG A 345 -0.15 21.19 -8.09
C ARG A 345 0.03 22.04 -6.84
N GLU A 346 -0.65 21.71 -5.75
CA GLU A 346 -0.66 22.48 -4.51
C GLU A 346 0.27 21.90 -3.44
N ASN A 347 0.76 20.65 -3.59
CA ASN A 347 1.80 20.03 -2.75
C ASN A 347 2.70 19.09 -3.57
N PRO A 348 4.01 19.40 -3.75
CA PRO A 348 4.84 18.68 -4.72
C PRO A 348 5.58 17.49 -4.09
N VAL A 349 5.09 16.27 -4.33
CA VAL A 349 5.95 15.06 -4.36
C VAL A 349 6.30 14.77 -5.83
N PRO A 350 7.54 15.06 -6.30
CA PRO A 350 7.88 15.06 -7.73
C PRO A 350 7.71 13.69 -8.42
N GLU A 351 7.93 12.59 -7.70
CA GLU A 351 7.85 11.24 -8.24
C GLU A 351 6.41 10.76 -8.48
N GLN A 352 5.50 11.03 -7.55
CA GLN A 352 4.10 10.67 -7.68
C GLN A 352 3.42 11.45 -8.83
N ARG A 353 3.70 12.76 -8.94
CA ARG A 353 3.22 13.61 -10.06
C ARG A 353 3.61 13.05 -11.44
N ARG A 354 4.80 12.46 -11.53
CA ARG A 354 5.33 11.84 -12.75
C ARG A 354 4.55 10.57 -13.10
N ASN A 355 4.29 9.69 -12.13
CA ASN A 355 3.52 8.46 -12.36
C ASN A 355 2.09 8.76 -12.83
N PHE A 356 1.42 9.75 -12.23
CA PHE A 356 0.09 10.17 -12.65
C PHE A 356 0.07 10.79 -14.05
N ASN A 357 1.06 11.60 -14.41
CA ASN A 357 1.14 12.18 -15.76
C ASN A 357 1.35 11.09 -16.83
N ILE A 358 2.13 10.04 -16.53
CA ILE A 358 2.29 8.88 -17.43
C ILE A 358 0.94 8.18 -17.61
N ARG A 359 0.26 7.84 -16.49
CA ARG A 359 -1.04 7.16 -16.51
C ARG A 359 -2.11 7.97 -17.28
N GLU A 360 -2.19 9.28 -17.07
CA GLU A 360 -3.08 10.19 -17.82
C GLU A 360 -2.85 10.11 -19.35
N LYS A 361 -1.59 10.15 -19.81
CA LYS A 361 -1.28 10.11 -21.25
C LYS A 361 -1.50 8.73 -21.87
N GLU A 362 -1.34 7.66 -21.09
CA GLU A 362 -1.65 6.31 -21.56
C GLU A 362 -3.16 6.10 -21.75
N VAL A 363 -3.98 6.61 -20.85
CA VAL A 363 -5.45 6.60 -20.98
C VAL A 363 -5.89 7.40 -22.21
N LYS A 364 -5.37 8.62 -22.40
CA LYS A 364 -5.64 9.45 -23.59
C LYS A 364 -5.31 8.72 -24.90
N ARG A 365 -4.18 8.01 -24.95
CA ARG A 365 -3.81 7.19 -26.11
C ARG A 365 -4.84 6.09 -26.38
N LYS A 366 -5.27 5.37 -25.33
CA LYS A 366 -6.25 4.28 -25.43
C LYS A 366 -7.61 4.82 -25.89
N ILE A 367 -8.05 5.96 -25.38
CA ILE A 367 -9.27 6.66 -25.81
C ILE A 367 -9.17 7.07 -27.28
N SER A 368 -8.08 7.73 -27.70
CA SER A 368 -7.88 8.12 -29.10
C SER A 368 -7.86 6.92 -30.06
N TYR A 369 -7.29 5.79 -29.63
CA TYR A 369 -7.28 4.56 -30.41
C TYR A 369 -8.70 4.00 -30.60
N ILE A 370 -9.50 3.98 -29.54
CA ILE A 370 -10.89 3.48 -29.56
C ILE A 370 -11.79 4.40 -30.40
N ASN A 371 -11.57 5.71 -30.34
CA ASN A 371 -12.30 6.69 -31.15
C ASN A 371 -11.92 6.65 -32.63
N GLY A 372 -10.82 5.97 -33.00
CA GLY A 372 -10.30 5.95 -34.37
C GLY A 372 -9.52 7.21 -34.76
N ASP A 373 -9.16 8.06 -33.80
CA ASP A 373 -8.44 9.31 -34.05
C ASP A 373 -6.96 9.04 -34.34
N PHE A 374 -6.43 9.58 -35.44
CA PHE A 374 -5.02 9.42 -35.81
C PHE A 374 -4.01 9.88 -34.73
N SER A 375 -4.47 10.67 -33.75
CA SER A 375 -3.68 11.12 -32.59
C SER A 375 -3.12 9.98 -31.73
N TRP A 376 -3.67 8.75 -31.78
CA TRP A 376 -3.13 7.60 -31.04
C TRP A 376 -1.71 7.21 -31.48
N LEU A 377 -1.36 7.41 -32.77
CA LEU A 377 -0.02 7.18 -33.31
C LEU A 377 0.98 8.15 -32.70
N ARG A 378 0.61 9.44 -32.63
CA ARG A 378 1.41 10.47 -31.98
C ARG A 378 1.69 10.11 -30.53
N TRP A 379 0.67 9.71 -29.76
CA TRP A 379 0.84 9.30 -28.38
C TRP A 379 1.68 8.03 -28.21
N SER A 380 1.59 7.09 -29.16
CA SER A 380 2.42 5.88 -29.15
C SER A 380 3.90 6.18 -29.42
N ALA A 381 4.17 7.10 -30.37
CA ALA A 381 5.53 7.57 -30.63
C ALA A 381 6.15 8.23 -29.39
N LEU A 382 5.40 9.10 -28.70
CA LEU A 382 5.87 9.78 -27.48
C LEU A 382 6.10 8.81 -26.30
N ARG A 383 5.33 7.71 -26.22
CA ARG A 383 5.53 6.64 -25.23
C ARG A 383 6.86 5.95 -25.45
N TRP A 384 7.11 5.51 -26.69
CA TRP A 384 8.29 4.74 -27.05
C TRP A 384 9.57 5.57 -26.98
N SER A 385 9.52 6.83 -27.45
CA SER A 385 10.71 7.68 -27.51
C SER A 385 11.11 8.27 -26.15
N MET A 386 10.17 8.77 -25.35
CA MET A 386 10.51 9.53 -24.13
C MET A 386 9.63 9.23 -22.91
N LYS A 387 8.81 8.18 -22.95
CA LYS A 387 7.81 7.86 -21.92
C LYS A 387 6.97 9.10 -21.56
N TYR A 388 6.46 9.80 -22.57
CA TYR A 388 5.69 11.05 -22.43
C TYR A 388 6.43 12.25 -21.81
N GLY A 389 7.76 12.27 -21.92
CA GLY A 389 8.59 13.36 -21.43
C GLY A 389 9.16 13.12 -20.03
N GLU A 390 9.07 11.89 -19.53
CA GLU A 390 9.36 11.56 -18.14
C GLU A 390 10.62 10.72 -17.96
N SER A 391 11.21 10.18 -19.04
CA SER A 391 12.36 9.27 -18.94
C SER A 391 13.45 9.60 -19.95
N ALA A 392 14.54 10.21 -19.47
CA ALA A 392 15.74 10.46 -20.28
C ALA A 392 16.41 9.15 -20.73
N LYS A 393 16.37 8.12 -19.87
CA LYS A 393 16.85 6.76 -20.19
C LYS A 393 16.13 6.20 -21.42
N GLN A 394 14.83 6.45 -21.56
CA GLN A 394 14.04 5.98 -22.70
C GLN A 394 14.47 6.66 -24.01
N VAL A 395 14.79 7.97 -23.95
CA VAL A 395 15.31 8.72 -25.11
C VAL A 395 16.65 8.15 -25.55
N ILE A 396 17.54 7.81 -24.61
CA ILE A 396 18.83 7.19 -24.91
C ILE A 396 18.64 5.82 -25.58
N TRP A 397 17.73 4.99 -25.08
CA TRP A 397 17.40 3.70 -25.71
C TRP A 397 16.78 3.85 -27.10
N ALA A 398 15.91 4.84 -27.30
CA ALA A 398 15.34 5.15 -28.61
C ALA A 398 16.42 5.57 -29.61
N SER A 399 17.37 6.42 -29.17
CA SER A 399 18.55 6.81 -29.97
C SER A 399 19.42 5.59 -30.34
N LEU A 400 19.71 4.71 -29.38
CA LEU A 400 20.44 3.46 -29.64
C LEU A 400 19.69 2.55 -30.62
N GLY A 401 18.36 2.47 -30.51
CA GLY A 401 17.53 1.72 -31.43
C GLY A 401 17.58 2.26 -32.86
N VAL A 402 17.54 3.58 -33.03
CA VAL A 402 17.72 4.22 -34.36
C VAL A 402 19.10 3.90 -34.93
N ILE A 403 20.16 3.98 -34.10
CA ILE A 403 21.53 3.68 -34.55
C ILE A 403 21.64 2.22 -35.03
N LEU A 404 21.11 1.28 -34.25
CA LEU A 404 21.13 -0.13 -34.60
C LEU A 404 20.31 -0.39 -35.87
N LEU A 405 19.12 0.19 -35.99
CA LEU A 405 18.27 0.03 -37.17
C LEU A 405 18.96 0.58 -38.43
N CYS A 406 19.48 1.79 -38.38
CA CYS A 406 20.20 2.40 -39.51
C CYS A 406 21.46 1.61 -39.87
N SER A 407 22.21 1.11 -38.89
CA SER A 407 23.38 0.26 -39.12
C SER A 407 23.07 -1.05 -39.86
N LEU A 408 21.85 -1.58 -39.72
CA LEU A 408 21.37 -2.76 -40.43
C LEU A 408 20.84 -2.44 -41.83
N LEU A 409 20.37 -1.21 -42.07
CA LEU A 409 19.80 -0.77 -43.35
C LEU A 409 20.87 -0.26 -44.33
N TYR A 410 21.90 0.43 -43.86
CA TYR A 410 23.01 0.92 -44.71
C TYR A 410 23.66 -0.15 -45.61
N PRO A 411 23.91 -1.39 -45.13
CA PRO A 411 24.55 -2.43 -45.91
C PRO A 411 23.74 -2.94 -47.12
N ILE A 412 22.42 -2.71 -47.14
CA ILE A 412 21.52 -3.14 -48.22
C ILE A 412 21.85 -2.39 -49.52
N TRP A 413 22.13 -1.09 -49.42
CA TRP A 413 22.46 -0.24 -50.58
C TRP A 413 23.95 0.13 -50.66
N GLY A 414 24.65 0.09 -49.52
CA GLY A 414 26.09 0.22 -49.39
C GLY A 414 26.57 1.63 -49.01
N LEU A 415 27.73 1.69 -48.35
CA LEU A 415 28.45 2.93 -48.07
C LEU A 415 29.76 2.95 -48.88
N LYS A 416 30.11 4.12 -49.41
CA LYS A 416 31.37 4.34 -50.13
C LYS A 416 32.37 5.01 -49.19
N PHE A 417 33.50 4.35 -48.96
CA PHE A 417 34.62 4.94 -48.24
C PHE A 417 35.54 5.68 -49.22
N SER A 418 36.33 6.64 -48.73
CA SER A 418 37.26 7.43 -49.54
C SER A 418 38.24 6.60 -50.41
N SER A 419 38.36 5.29 -50.19
CA SER A 419 39.16 4.32 -50.97
C SER A 419 38.43 3.68 -52.17
N GLN A 420 37.41 4.33 -52.73
CA GLN A 420 36.57 3.91 -53.87
C GLN A 420 35.78 2.59 -53.75
N GLU A 421 36.10 1.70 -52.82
CA GLU A 421 35.35 0.45 -52.61
C GLU A 421 34.02 0.70 -51.88
N THR A 422 32.93 0.20 -52.48
CA THR A 422 31.60 0.15 -51.86
C THR A 422 31.48 -1.11 -51.00
N VAL A 423 31.28 -0.93 -49.70
CA VAL A 423 31.05 -2.04 -48.77
C VAL A 423 29.56 -2.33 -48.71
N ARG A 424 29.17 -3.55 -49.07
CA ARG A 424 27.80 -4.10 -49.00
C ARG A 424 27.84 -5.44 -48.29
N TYR A 425 26.71 -5.89 -47.73
CA TYR A 425 26.61 -7.29 -47.33
C TYR A 425 26.64 -8.16 -48.59
N SER A 426 27.68 -9.00 -48.72
CA SER A 426 27.72 -10.01 -49.78
C SER A 426 26.89 -11.20 -49.32
N LEU A 427 25.86 -11.58 -50.08
CA LEU A 427 25.04 -12.76 -49.77
C LEU A 427 25.80 -14.09 -49.92
N ALA A 428 27.01 -14.08 -50.50
CA ALA A 428 27.80 -15.27 -50.80
C ALA A 428 29.07 -15.42 -49.92
N GLY A 429 29.36 -14.47 -49.04
CA GLY A 429 30.56 -14.47 -48.20
C GLY A 429 30.27 -13.83 -46.85
N GLY A 430 30.65 -14.51 -45.77
CA GLY A 430 30.32 -14.15 -44.39
C GLY A 430 30.52 -12.67 -44.07
N VAL A 431 29.62 -12.14 -43.24
CA VAL A 431 29.65 -10.73 -42.82
C VAL A 431 30.90 -10.48 -41.97
N SER A 432 31.82 -9.65 -42.46
CA SER A 432 33.00 -9.25 -41.68
C SER A 432 32.60 -8.33 -40.53
N VAL A 433 33.05 -8.66 -39.31
CA VAL A 433 32.82 -7.86 -38.09
C VAL A 433 33.30 -6.42 -38.27
N LYS A 434 34.38 -6.21 -39.02
CA LYS A 434 34.93 -4.88 -39.34
C LYS A 434 33.94 -4.03 -40.14
N SER A 435 33.19 -4.63 -41.05
CA SER A 435 32.17 -3.94 -41.84
C SER A 435 30.97 -3.55 -40.97
N MET A 436 30.49 -4.46 -40.11
CA MET A 436 29.39 -4.16 -39.17
C MET A 436 29.71 -2.98 -38.24
N LEU A 437 30.92 -2.97 -37.66
CA LEU A 437 31.38 -1.87 -36.82
C LEU A 437 31.48 -0.54 -37.60
N SER A 438 31.82 -0.60 -38.89
CA SER A 438 31.91 0.61 -39.72
C SER A 438 30.53 1.23 -39.99
N PHE A 439 29.50 0.41 -40.22
CA PHE A 439 28.12 0.89 -40.38
C PHE A 439 27.54 1.45 -39.09
N LEU A 440 27.83 0.79 -37.96
CA LEU A 440 27.41 1.24 -36.63
C LEU A 440 28.08 2.57 -36.24
N PHE A 441 29.39 2.70 -36.51
CA PHE A 441 30.12 3.94 -36.26
C PHE A 441 29.63 5.09 -37.16
N TYR A 442 29.34 4.81 -38.43
CA TYR A 442 28.77 5.81 -39.34
C TYR A 442 27.43 6.34 -38.84
N SER A 443 26.52 5.44 -38.45
CA SER A 443 25.20 5.77 -37.89
C SER A 443 25.30 6.56 -36.58
N LEU A 444 26.16 6.12 -35.64
CA LEU A 444 26.42 6.86 -34.39
C LEU A 444 26.90 8.29 -34.66
N ARG A 445 27.87 8.47 -35.57
CA ARG A 445 28.38 9.79 -35.93
C ARG A 445 27.30 10.65 -36.59
N ARG A 446 26.46 10.05 -37.44
CA ARG A 446 25.41 10.72 -38.19
C ARG A 446 24.30 11.25 -37.29
N LEU A 447 23.97 10.52 -36.21
CA LEU A 447 22.98 10.95 -35.23
C LEU A 447 23.42 12.21 -34.46
N ILE A 448 24.73 12.37 -34.24
CA ILE A 448 25.32 13.47 -33.45
C ILE A 448 25.72 14.67 -34.34
N SER A 449 26.13 14.41 -35.59
CA SER A 449 26.64 15.44 -36.50
C SER A 449 26.10 15.27 -37.92
N PRO A 450 25.66 16.35 -38.59
CA PRO A 450 25.20 16.32 -39.98
C PRO A 450 26.34 16.12 -41.00
N THR A 451 27.60 16.02 -40.57
CA THR A 451 28.76 15.87 -41.48
C THR A 451 28.93 14.44 -41.95
N ASN A 452 29.05 14.24 -43.27
CA ASN A 452 29.29 12.91 -43.88
C ASN A 452 30.72 12.38 -43.59
N GLY A 453 31.67 13.26 -43.25
CA GLY A 453 33.07 12.88 -43.09
C GLY A 453 33.66 12.28 -44.37
N ALA A 454 34.40 11.18 -44.24
CA ALA A 454 35.04 10.46 -45.34
C ALA A 454 34.19 9.31 -45.93
N VAL A 455 32.90 9.24 -45.57
CA VAL A 455 31.98 8.17 -45.98
C VAL A 455 30.78 8.79 -46.67
N THR A 456 30.50 8.37 -47.90
CA THR A 456 29.33 8.83 -48.63
C THR A 456 28.31 7.69 -48.79
N PRO A 457 27.05 7.92 -48.39
CA PRO A 457 25.98 6.98 -48.72
C PRO A 457 25.76 6.97 -50.24
N VAL A 458 25.38 5.82 -50.78
CA VAL A 458 25.14 5.64 -52.22
C VAL A 458 23.68 5.26 -52.46
N GLY A 459 23.01 5.97 -53.37
CA GLY A 459 21.65 5.66 -53.80
C GLY A 459 20.63 5.86 -52.67
N PRO A 460 19.69 4.91 -52.44
CA PRO A 460 18.64 5.07 -51.42
C PRO A 460 19.12 5.28 -49.98
N SER A 461 20.37 4.93 -49.68
CA SER A 461 20.97 5.19 -48.36
C SER A 461 21.17 6.68 -48.05
N GLU A 462 21.16 7.55 -49.06
CA GLU A 462 21.20 9.02 -48.88
C GLU A 462 19.95 9.52 -48.14
N TRP A 463 18.77 8.98 -48.47
CA TRP A 463 17.52 9.31 -47.80
C TRP A 463 17.48 8.81 -46.35
N ILE A 464 18.07 7.64 -46.09
CA ILE A 464 18.22 7.10 -44.73
C ILE A 464 19.13 8.01 -43.90
N ALA A 465 20.25 8.47 -44.48
CA ALA A 465 21.18 9.37 -43.82
C ALA A 465 20.58 10.76 -43.54
N LEU A 466 19.71 11.25 -44.43
CA LEU A 466 18.96 12.50 -44.21
C LEU A 466 17.93 12.33 -43.08
N GLY A 467 17.16 11.24 -43.11
CA GLY A 467 16.17 10.90 -42.09
C GLY A 467 16.78 10.69 -40.71
N GLU A 468 17.92 10.00 -40.64
CA GLU A 468 18.68 9.80 -39.40
C GLU A 468 19.16 11.11 -38.79
N THR A 469 19.61 12.07 -39.62
CA THR A 469 20.03 13.39 -39.14
C THR A 469 18.85 14.18 -38.53
N ALA A 470 17.70 14.17 -39.21
CA ALA A 470 16.50 14.83 -38.71
C ALA A 470 15.98 14.20 -37.40
N LEU A 471 16.00 12.87 -37.32
CA LEU A 471 15.64 12.12 -36.11
C LEU A 471 16.62 12.38 -34.97
N GLY A 472 17.93 12.46 -35.25
CA GLY A 472 18.95 12.79 -34.26
C GLY A 472 18.75 14.16 -33.63
N ALA A 473 18.45 15.18 -34.46
CA ALA A 473 18.13 16.52 -33.96
C ALA A 473 16.88 16.52 -33.06
N LEU A 474 15.83 15.79 -33.46
CA LEU A 474 14.58 15.67 -32.71
C LEU A 474 14.78 14.92 -31.38
N LEU A 475 15.54 13.82 -31.37
CA LEU A 475 15.85 13.06 -30.15
C LEU A 475 16.72 13.87 -29.19
N THR A 476 17.66 14.67 -29.71
CA THR A 476 18.47 15.58 -28.90
C THR A 476 17.59 16.66 -28.26
N ALA A 477 16.68 17.27 -29.02
CA ALA A 477 15.72 18.24 -28.49
C ALA A 477 14.81 17.60 -27.42
N MET A 478 14.35 16.37 -27.64
CA MET A 478 13.58 15.61 -26.64
C MET A 478 14.39 15.34 -25.36
N LEU A 479 15.67 14.98 -25.48
CA LEU A 479 16.53 14.75 -24.33
C LEU A 479 16.70 16.03 -23.49
N VAL A 480 16.97 17.17 -24.13
CA VAL A 480 17.06 18.48 -23.47
C VAL A 480 15.73 18.83 -22.80
N PHE A 481 14.60 18.63 -23.47
CA PHE A 481 13.28 18.86 -22.89
C PHE A 481 13.02 18.02 -21.63
N VAL A 482 13.33 16.72 -21.66
CA VAL A 482 13.14 15.82 -20.51
C VAL A 482 14.07 16.19 -19.35
N LEU A 483 15.32 16.54 -19.63
CA LEU A 483 16.29 16.95 -18.61
C LEU A 483 15.90 18.31 -17.99
N GLY A 484 15.51 19.29 -18.80
CA GLY A 484 15.06 20.60 -18.31
C GLY A 484 13.82 20.48 -17.42
N ARG A 485 12.85 19.64 -17.83
CA ARG A 485 11.66 19.36 -17.04
C ARG A 485 11.98 18.69 -15.69
N ARG A 486 13.00 17.82 -15.66
CA ARG A 486 13.50 17.19 -14.42
C ARG A 486 14.22 18.17 -13.50
N ALA A 487 14.86 19.21 -14.03
CA ALA A 487 15.53 20.22 -13.21
C ALA A 487 14.54 21.19 -12.55
N THR A 488 13.36 21.36 -13.14
CA THR A 488 12.28 22.25 -12.64
C THR A 488 11.23 21.55 -11.78
N SER A 489 11.28 20.22 -11.70
CA SER A 489 10.36 19.38 -10.93
C SER A 489 10.97 19.00 -9.60
#